data_AF-A0A926I7J6-F1
#
_entry.id   AF-A0A926I7J6-F1
#
_cell.length_a   1.000
_cell.length_b   1.000
_cell.length_c   1.000
_cell.angle_alpha   90.00
_cell.angle_beta   90.00
_cell.angle_gamma   90.00
#
_symmetry.space_group_name_H-M   'P 1'
#
loop_
_entity.id
_entity.type
_entity.pdbx_description
1 polymer ?
#
loop_
_entity_poly.entity_id
_entity_poly.type
_entity_poly.pdbx_seq_one_letter_code
_entity_poly.pdbx_strand_id
1 'polypeptide(L)'
;MRVKQFVMAYEVEHDKIKKLLYDEFESLRPVLRINIEIRKENLGSEAEDEMVRIEFNTPVVARGKRGWLNLRTWDSTGMSISYQNVDRYKREKNDGNDTVEKKDTIKFTAPFLAIEYTGVGIVGGCPAEDDNDGCFFWEEDSKKYIFAASEVIDGFKEYCDCEFQWTDPFMEEMKIPCRKILGAYKVEFERL
;
A
#
# COMPACT_ATOMS: atom_id res chain seq x y z
N MET A 1 -10.10 8.89 12.93
CA MET A 1 -9.85 7.43 12.82
C MET A 1 -8.35 7.25 12.77
N ARG A 2 -7.79 6.45 13.68
CA ARG A 2 -6.33 6.24 13.73
C ARG A 2 -5.93 5.25 12.65
N VAL A 3 -4.98 5.62 11.79
CA VAL A 3 -4.54 4.80 10.65
C VAL A 3 -3.05 4.53 10.77
N LYS A 4 -2.67 3.26 10.67
CA LYS A 4 -1.29 2.85 10.36
C LYS A 4 -1.25 2.33 8.93
N GLN A 5 -0.61 3.09 8.06
CA GLN A 5 -0.49 2.79 6.64
C GLN A 5 0.89 2.20 6.33
N PHE A 6 0.93 1.20 5.46
CA PHE A 6 2.11 0.54 4.93
C PHE A 6 2.01 0.53 3.40
N VAL A 7 3.01 1.06 2.73
CA VAL A 7 3.01 1.19 1.27
C VAL A 7 4.26 0.54 0.72
N MET A 8 4.10 -0.29 -0.30
CA MET A 8 5.18 -0.82 -1.12
C MET A 8 4.85 -0.64 -2.60
N ALA A 9 5.78 -0.07 -3.35
CA ALA A 9 5.70 0.06 -4.80
C ALA A 9 6.75 -0.81 -5.48
N TYR A 10 6.37 -1.43 -6.60
CA TYR A 10 7.27 -2.28 -7.36
C TYR A 10 7.04 -2.14 -8.88
N GLU A 11 8.12 -2.36 -9.62
CA GLU A 11 8.16 -2.33 -11.07
C GLU A 11 7.59 -3.63 -11.65
N VAL A 12 6.86 -3.49 -12.75
CA VAL A 12 6.29 -4.59 -13.53
C VAL A 12 6.45 -4.37 -15.04
N GLU A 13 5.94 -5.28 -15.86
CA GLU A 13 5.84 -5.06 -17.30
C GLU A 13 4.72 -4.07 -17.64
N HIS A 14 5.06 -2.95 -18.27
CA HIS A 14 4.11 -1.86 -18.53
C HIS A 14 2.89 -2.31 -19.34
N ASP A 15 3.10 -3.12 -20.37
CA ASP A 15 2.04 -3.56 -21.26
C ASP A 15 1.04 -4.49 -20.57
N LYS A 16 1.42 -5.13 -19.45
CA LYS A 16 0.49 -5.88 -18.61
C LYS A 16 -0.43 -4.95 -17.84
N ILE A 17 0.08 -3.84 -17.31
CA ILE A 17 -0.73 -2.81 -16.65
C ILE A 17 -1.73 -2.21 -17.64
N LYS A 18 -1.26 -1.80 -18.84
CA LYS A 18 -2.12 -1.14 -19.83
C LYS A 18 -3.35 -1.99 -20.20
N LYS A 19 -3.22 -3.33 -20.16
CA LYS A 19 -4.33 -4.26 -20.42
C LYS A 19 -5.36 -4.34 -19.28
N LEU A 20 -5.03 -3.87 -18.09
CA LEU A 20 -5.94 -3.79 -16.94
C LEU A 20 -6.76 -2.49 -16.92
N LEU A 21 -6.38 -1.49 -17.71
CA LEU A 21 -6.98 -0.17 -17.67
C LEU A 21 -8.18 -0.07 -18.60
N TYR A 22 -9.21 0.63 -18.13
CA TYR A 22 -10.30 1.10 -18.98
C TYR A 22 -9.81 2.27 -19.85
N ASP A 23 -10.46 2.47 -21.00
CA ASP A 23 -10.08 3.47 -22.01
C ASP A 23 -9.93 4.90 -21.47
N GLU A 24 -10.58 5.25 -20.36
CA GLU A 24 -10.48 6.57 -19.75
C GLU A 24 -9.17 6.81 -18.98
N PHE A 25 -8.35 5.77 -18.74
CA PHE A 25 -7.12 5.84 -17.97
C PHE A 25 -5.88 5.59 -18.83
N GLU A 26 -4.90 6.48 -18.71
CA GLU A 26 -3.57 6.29 -19.27
C GLU A 26 -2.59 5.89 -18.16
N SER A 27 -1.84 4.80 -18.33
CA SER A 27 -0.83 4.38 -17.35
C SER A 27 0.38 5.33 -17.35
N LEU A 28 0.71 5.90 -16.19
CA LEU A 28 1.83 6.84 -16.05
C LEU A 28 3.21 6.19 -16.10
N ARG A 29 3.35 5.04 -15.44
CA ARG A 29 4.63 4.34 -15.26
C ARG A 29 4.37 2.86 -14.98
N PRO A 30 5.34 1.97 -15.25
CA PRO A 30 5.20 0.52 -15.06
C PRO A 30 5.25 0.11 -13.58
N VAL A 31 4.34 0.62 -12.77
CA VAL A 31 4.36 0.49 -11.31
C VAL A 31 3.03 -0.06 -10.80
N LEU A 32 3.13 -1.02 -9.88
CA LEU A 32 2.04 -1.46 -9.02
C LEU A 32 2.38 -1.14 -7.56
N ARG A 33 1.35 -0.87 -6.77
CA ARG A 33 1.46 -0.51 -5.36
C ARG A 33 0.53 -1.38 -4.53
N ILE A 34 1.07 -1.96 -3.47
CA ILE A 34 0.30 -2.54 -2.38
C ILE A 34 0.25 -1.48 -1.28
N ASN A 35 -0.96 -1.02 -0.96
CA ASN A 35 -1.24 -0.14 0.18
C ASN A 35 -2.02 -0.96 1.21
N ILE A 36 -1.55 -0.98 2.46
CA ILE A 36 -2.20 -1.69 3.55
C ILE A 36 -2.44 -0.70 4.69
N GLU A 37 -3.67 -0.67 5.20
CA GLU A 37 -4.04 0.17 6.33
C GLU A 37 -4.59 -0.69 7.46
N ILE A 38 -4.03 -0.52 8.65
CA ILE A 38 -4.68 -0.91 9.91
C ILE A 38 -5.45 0.31 10.38
N ARG A 39 -6.77 0.17 10.47
CA ARG A 39 -7.70 1.24 10.82
C ARG A 39 -8.32 0.92 12.17
N LYS A 40 -8.20 1.86 13.10
CA LYS A 40 -8.81 1.77 14.43
C LYS A 40 -9.87 2.85 14.57
N GLU A 41 -11.11 2.42 14.75
CA GLU A 41 -12.21 3.33 15.08
C GLU A 41 -12.29 3.52 16.58
N ASN A 42 -12.29 4.77 17.03
CA ASN A 42 -12.50 5.11 18.42
C ASN A 42 -14.02 5.16 18.69
N LEU A 43 -14.67 3.99 18.81
CA LEU A 43 -16.12 3.89 19.03
C LEU A 43 -16.55 4.08 20.50
N GLY A 44 -15.67 4.58 21.38
CA GLY A 44 -16.00 4.85 22.78
C GLY A 44 -16.30 3.62 23.64
N SER A 45 -16.29 2.41 23.07
CA SER A 45 -16.31 1.12 23.75
C SER A 45 -14.91 0.64 24.13
N GLU A 46 -14.79 -0.18 25.17
CA GLU A 46 -13.51 -0.74 25.64
C GLU A 46 -12.84 -1.69 24.62
N ALA A 47 -13.55 -2.11 23.58
CA ALA A 47 -12.98 -2.80 22.42
C ALA A 47 -12.76 -1.78 21.30
N GLU A 48 -11.50 -1.58 20.91
CA GLU A 48 -11.13 -0.90 19.67
C GLU A 48 -11.47 -1.85 18.50
N ASP A 49 -12.44 -1.50 17.66
CA ASP A 49 -12.68 -2.22 16.41
C ASP A 49 -11.54 -1.89 15.44
N GLU A 50 -10.75 -2.92 15.14
CA GLU A 50 -9.61 -2.84 14.24
C GLU A 50 -9.92 -3.56 12.93
N MET A 51 -9.76 -2.86 11.81
CA MET A 51 -9.94 -3.39 10.47
C MET A 51 -8.64 -3.26 9.67
N VAL A 52 -8.26 -4.31 8.95
CA VAL A 52 -7.17 -4.27 7.99
C VAL A 52 -7.74 -4.15 6.58
N ARG A 53 -7.26 -3.17 5.80
CA ARG A 53 -7.60 -3.01 4.38
C ARG A 53 -6.34 -3.13 3.53
N ILE A 54 -6.43 -3.87 2.43
CA ILE A 54 -5.39 -4.00 1.41
C ILE A 54 -5.94 -3.43 0.10
N GLU A 55 -5.18 -2.56 -0.54
CA GLU A 55 -5.50 -1.94 -1.82
C GLU A 55 -4.38 -2.18 -2.81
N PHE A 56 -4.76 -2.59 -4.02
CA PHE A 56 -3.85 -2.74 -5.13
C PHE A 56 -4.05 -1.62 -6.14
N ASN A 57 -2.98 -0.90 -6.46
CA ASN A 57 -3.08 0.35 -7.20
C ASN A 57 -2.04 0.47 -8.33
N THR A 58 -2.34 1.28 -9.33
CA THR A 58 -1.39 1.68 -10.38
C THR A 58 -1.50 3.18 -10.68
N PRO A 59 -0.40 3.90 -10.99
CA PRO A 59 -0.47 5.32 -11.25
C PRO A 59 -0.99 5.59 -12.67
N VAL A 60 -1.94 6.52 -12.80
CA VAL A 60 -2.64 6.85 -14.03
C VAL A 60 -2.82 8.35 -14.22
N VAL A 61 -3.10 8.76 -15.46
CA VAL A 61 -3.74 10.04 -15.78
C VAL A 61 -5.14 9.77 -16.28
N ALA A 62 -6.10 10.53 -15.76
CA ALA A 62 -7.45 10.59 -16.28
C ALA A 62 -8.11 11.91 -15.88
N ARG A 63 -9.00 12.44 -16.72
CA ARG A 63 -9.84 13.62 -16.38
C ARG A 63 -9.02 14.84 -15.90
N GLY A 64 -7.83 15.02 -16.47
CA GLY A 64 -6.90 16.11 -16.10
C GLY A 64 -6.22 15.95 -14.74
N LYS A 65 -6.31 14.78 -14.11
CA LYS A 65 -5.70 14.45 -12.81
C LYS A 65 -4.65 13.36 -12.97
N ARG A 66 -3.56 13.48 -12.21
CA ARG A 66 -2.52 12.45 -12.05
C ARG A 66 -2.76 11.79 -10.70
N GLY A 67 -2.95 10.48 -10.67
CA GLY A 67 -3.33 9.82 -9.42
C GLY A 67 -3.11 8.32 -9.41
N TRP A 68 -3.59 7.67 -8.36
CA TRP A 68 -3.58 6.21 -8.23
C TRP A 68 -4.94 5.63 -8.58
N LEU A 69 -5.01 4.75 -9.58
CA LEU A 69 -6.19 3.93 -9.82
C LEU A 69 -6.20 2.77 -8.84
N ASN A 70 -7.26 2.64 -8.06
CA ASN A 70 -7.55 1.43 -7.28
C ASN A 70 -8.04 0.34 -8.24
N LEU A 71 -7.22 -0.71 -8.39
CA LEU A 71 -7.54 -1.88 -9.20
C LEU A 71 -8.41 -2.85 -8.42
N ARG A 72 -8.15 -3.00 -7.12
CA ARG A 72 -8.91 -3.88 -6.23
C ARG A 72 -8.66 -3.53 -4.77
N THR A 73 -9.68 -3.78 -3.95
CA THR A 73 -9.64 -3.61 -2.50
C THR A 73 -10.13 -4.87 -1.81
N TRP A 74 -9.49 -5.22 -0.69
CA TRP A 74 -9.92 -6.27 0.23
C TRP A 74 -9.85 -5.74 1.65
N ASP A 75 -10.72 -6.22 2.53
CA ASP A 75 -10.61 -5.92 3.95
C ASP A 75 -10.95 -7.13 4.83
N SER A 76 -10.62 -6.99 6.11
CA SER A 76 -10.79 -8.03 7.12
C SER A 76 -12.25 -8.35 7.45
N THR A 77 -13.22 -7.62 6.88
CA THR A 77 -14.66 -7.94 7.01
C THR A 77 -15.11 -8.93 5.94
N GLY A 78 -14.51 -8.86 4.74
CA GLY A 78 -14.82 -9.75 3.61
C GLY A 78 -13.88 -10.95 3.47
N MET A 79 -12.71 -10.93 4.11
CA MET A 79 -11.70 -11.99 3.98
C MET A 79 -10.83 -12.11 5.24
N SER A 80 -10.26 -13.29 5.47
CA SER A 80 -9.23 -13.46 6.52
C SER A 80 -7.99 -12.64 6.16
N ILE A 81 -7.75 -11.56 6.90
CA ILE A 81 -6.54 -10.75 6.83
C ILE A 81 -6.04 -10.57 8.25
N SER A 82 -4.80 -10.97 8.51
CA SER A 82 -4.16 -10.84 9.82
C SER A 82 -2.82 -10.13 9.69
N TYR A 83 -2.36 -9.59 10.81
CA TYR A 83 -1.01 -9.08 10.92
C TYR A 83 -0.42 -9.40 12.28
N GLN A 84 0.91 -9.43 12.34
CA GLN A 84 1.65 -9.68 13.57
C GLN A 84 2.97 -8.93 13.53
N ASN A 85 3.40 -8.43 14.69
CA ASN A 85 4.79 -8.04 14.86
C ASN A 85 5.64 -9.31 15.03
N VAL A 86 6.59 -9.53 14.12
CA VAL A 86 7.52 -10.66 14.17
C VAL A 86 8.93 -10.27 14.60
N ASP A 87 9.23 -8.96 14.70
CA ASP A 87 10.50 -8.38 15.18
C ASP A 87 11.77 -9.06 14.63
N ARG A 88 11.68 -9.67 13.43
CA ARG A 88 12.66 -10.64 12.92
C ARG A 88 14.07 -10.06 12.82
N TYR A 89 14.17 -8.81 12.37
CA TYR A 89 15.45 -8.15 12.07
C TYR A 89 15.78 -7.00 13.04
N LYS A 90 15.09 -6.94 14.17
CA LYS A 90 15.18 -5.78 15.08
C LYS A 90 16.59 -5.66 15.67
N ARG A 91 17.14 -4.44 15.65
CA ARG A 91 18.52 -4.08 16.02
C ARG A 91 19.61 -4.56 15.06
N GLU A 92 19.27 -5.19 13.94
CA GLU A 92 20.25 -5.42 12.89
C GLU A 92 20.68 -4.09 12.27
N LYS A 93 21.93 -4.02 11.81
CA LYS A 93 22.42 -2.85 11.08
C LYS A 93 21.76 -2.78 9.71
N ASN A 94 21.55 -1.57 9.21
CA ASN A 94 21.11 -1.38 7.83
C ASN A 94 22.28 -1.57 6.87
N ASP A 95 22.01 -2.23 5.74
CA ASP A 95 22.99 -2.39 4.67
C ASP A 95 23.40 -1.00 4.14
N GLY A 96 24.67 -0.66 4.31
CA GLY A 96 25.22 0.63 3.86
C GLY A 96 24.98 1.80 4.82
N ASN A 97 24.37 1.61 5.99
CA ASN A 97 24.32 2.63 7.05
C ASN A 97 24.37 2.03 8.46
N ASP A 98 25.60 1.93 8.98
CA ASP A 98 25.92 1.39 10.30
C ASP A 98 25.45 2.24 11.49
N THR A 99 24.94 3.46 11.25
CA THR A 99 24.52 4.38 12.31
C THR A 99 23.05 4.26 12.69
N VAL A 100 22.28 3.51 11.92
CA VAL A 100 20.87 3.25 12.16
C VAL A 100 20.60 1.75 12.19
N GLU A 101 19.76 1.34 13.13
CA GLU A 101 19.34 -0.03 13.31
C GLU A 101 17.92 -0.25 12.78
N LYS A 102 17.69 -1.43 12.22
CA LYS A 102 16.37 -1.94 11.85
C LYS A 102 15.44 -1.98 13.08
N LYS A 103 14.19 -1.63 12.83
CA LYS A 103 13.09 -1.54 13.80
C LYS A 103 12.16 -2.74 13.65
N ASP A 104 10.93 -2.57 14.12
CA ASP A 104 9.93 -3.62 14.13
C ASP A 104 9.64 -4.11 12.70
N THR A 105 9.44 -5.44 12.60
CA THR A 105 8.99 -6.11 11.39
C THR A 105 7.53 -6.48 11.53
N ILE A 106 6.66 -5.89 10.71
CA ILE A 106 5.24 -6.23 10.68
C ILE A 106 4.97 -7.14 9.50
N LYS A 107 4.39 -8.32 9.76
CA LYS A 107 3.96 -9.27 8.75
C LYS A 107 2.45 -9.19 8.58
N PHE A 108 1.99 -9.04 7.35
CA PHE A 108 0.60 -9.21 6.95
C PHE A 108 0.42 -10.53 6.23
N THR A 109 -0.70 -11.20 6.48
CA THR A 109 -1.08 -12.46 5.83
C THR A 109 -2.54 -12.39 5.38
N ALA A 110 -2.76 -12.69 4.11
CA ALA A 110 -4.05 -12.90 3.47
C ALA A 110 -3.97 -14.15 2.57
N PRO A 111 -5.10 -14.77 2.17
CA PRO A 111 -5.12 -15.94 1.30
C PRO A 111 -4.31 -15.84 0.02
N PHE A 112 -4.09 -14.62 -0.48
CA PHE A 112 -3.35 -14.33 -1.72
C PHE A 112 -2.00 -13.64 -1.50
N LEU A 113 -1.65 -13.21 -0.28
CA LEU A 113 -0.49 -12.35 -0.02
C LEU A 113 0.11 -12.61 1.36
N ALA A 114 1.42 -12.81 1.39
CA ALA A 114 2.24 -12.61 2.58
C ALA A 114 3.21 -11.45 2.31
N ILE A 115 3.25 -10.46 3.19
CA ILE A 115 4.13 -9.28 3.02
C ILE A 115 4.66 -8.83 4.37
N GLU A 116 5.95 -8.52 4.41
CA GLU A 116 6.68 -8.09 5.60
C GLU A 116 7.26 -6.69 5.36
N TYR A 117 7.11 -5.82 6.35
CA TYR A 117 7.67 -4.47 6.39
C TYR A 117 8.59 -4.34 7.59
N THR A 118 9.88 -4.15 7.35
CA THR A 118 10.87 -3.92 8.40
C THR A 118 11.29 -2.46 8.37
N GLY A 119 10.99 -1.71 9.44
CA GLY A 119 11.43 -0.32 9.52
C GLY A 119 12.95 -0.22 9.53
N VAL A 120 13.52 0.71 8.77
CA VAL A 120 14.99 0.90 8.71
C VAL A 120 15.48 1.99 9.66
N GLY A 121 14.60 2.59 10.47
CA GLY A 121 14.97 3.64 11.41
C GLY A 121 15.33 4.99 10.76
N ILE A 122 15.00 5.17 9.47
CA ILE A 122 15.18 6.42 8.72
C ILE A 122 13.78 6.98 8.43
N VAL A 123 13.59 8.27 8.72
CA VAL A 123 12.34 8.98 8.45
C VAL A 123 12.54 10.09 7.42
N GLY A 124 11.51 10.36 6.62
CA GLY A 124 11.53 11.43 5.62
C GLY A 124 10.17 11.69 4.99
N GLY A 125 10.13 12.64 4.05
CA GLY A 125 8.97 12.84 3.16
C GLY A 125 8.95 11.79 2.05
N CYS A 126 7.78 11.53 1.45
CA CYS A 126 7.68 10.67 0.28
C CYS A 126 7.68 11.54 -1.00
N PRO A 127 8.69 11.42 -1.87
CA PRO A 127 8.72 12.18 -3.12
C PRO A 127 7.51 11.96 -4.05
N ALA A 128 6.78 10.84 -3.89
CA ALA A 128 5.60 10.51 -4.69
C ALA A 128 4.33 11.27 -4.26
N GLU A 129 4.41 12.15 -3.27
CA GLU A 129 3.29 13.02 -2.89
C GLU A 129 3.21 14.26 -3.78
N ASP A 130 4.33 14.70 -4.35
CA ASP A 130 4.40 15.91 -5.17
C ASP A 130 3.79 15.72 -6.58
N ASP A 131 3.61 14.48 -7.04
CA ASP A 131 3.07 14.14 -8.37
C ASP A 131 1.67 13.50 -8.36
N ASN A 132 0.97 13.54 -7.21
CA ASN A 132 -0.28 12.81 -6.95
C ASN A 132 -1.44 13.70 -6.48
N ASP A 133 -2.44 13.91 -7.35
CA ASP A 133 -3.66 14.65 -7.04
C ASP A 133 -4.64 13.86 -6.15
N GLY A 134 -4.57 12.52 -6.15
CA GLY A 134 -5.51 11.68 -5.42
C GLY A 134 -5.67 10.26 -5.98
N CYS A 135 -6.78 9.62 -5.64
CA CYS A 135 -7.07 8.23 -6.01
C CYS A 135 -8.39 8.12 -6.79
N PHE A 136 -8.40 7.26 -7.80
CA PHE A 136 -9.61 6.85 -8.51
C PHE A 136 -10.13 5.53 -7.95
N PHE A 137 -11.42 5.48 -7.62
CA PHE A 137 -12.09 4.30 -7.07
C PHE A 137 -13.29 3.92 -7.92
N TRP A 138 -13.52 2.62 -8.09
CA TRP A 138 -14.78 2.14 -8.66
C TRP A 138 -15.89 2.27 -7.63
N GLU A 139 -16.98 2.96 -7.99
CA GLU A 139 -18.17 3.07 -7.17
C GLU A 139 -19.27 2.18 -7.77
N GLU A 140 -19.65 1.12 -7.04
CA GLU A 140 -20.60 0.10 -7.54
C GLU A 140 -21.99 0.68 -7.85
N ASP A 141 -22.49 1.58 -6.99
CA ASP A 141 -23.83 2.14 -7.12
C ASP A 141 -23.97 3.00 -8.38
N SER A 142 -22.97 3.84 -8.67
CA SER A 142 -22.99 4.70 -9.86
C SER A 142 -22.38 4.03 -11.10
N LYS A 143 -21.73 2.86 -10.93
CA LYS A 143 -20.99 2.11 -11.95
C LYS A 143 -19.97 2.97 -12.69
N LYS A 144 -19.27 3.83 -11.95
CA LYS A 144 -18.31 4.78 -12.48
C LYS A 144 -17.11 4.90 -11.56
N TYR A 145 -15.99 5.31 -12.14
CA TYR A 145 -14.87 5.75 -11.34
C TYR A 145 -15.13 7.13 -10.74
N ILE A 146 -14.98 7.25 -9.43
CA ILE A 146 -14.97 8.51 -8.68
C ILE A 146 -13.52 8.90 -8.35
N PHE A 147 -13.28 10.18 -8.12
CA PHE A 147 -11.98 10.70 -7.74
C PHE A 147 -12.02 11.26 -6.32
N ALA A 148 -11.16 10.74 -5.45
CA ALA A 148 -10.93 11.26 -4.11
C ALA A 148 -9.60 12.02 -4.10
N ALA A 149 -9.61 13.27 -3.65
CA ALA A 149 -8.39 14.07 -3.54
C ALA A 149 -7.42 13.46 -2.52
N SER A 150 -6.12 13.69 -2.70
CA SER A 150 -5.08 13.25 -1.77
C SER A 150 -5.38 13.76 -0.35
N GLU A 151 -5.29 12.84 0.61
CA GLU A 151 -5.40 13.17 2.03
C GLU A 151 -4.11 13.84 2.50
N VAL A 152 -4.25 14.77 3.46
CA VAL A 152 -3.09 15.36 4.13
C VAL A 152 -2.62 14.38 5.20
N ILE A 153 -1.42 13.84 5.04
CA ILE A 153 -0.76 12.98 6.03
C ILE A 153 0.30 13.80 6.74
N ASP A 154 0.05 14.13 8.01
CA ASP A 154 0.95 14.92 8.87
C ASP A 154 1.99 14.07 9.62
N GLY A 155 1.94 12.75 9.46
CA GLY A 155 2.91 11.81 10.02
C GLY A 155 4.20 11.68 9.20
N PHE A 156 5.33 11.53 9.91
CA PHE A 156 6.60 11.17 9.29
C PHE A 156 6.56 9.73 8.78
N LYS A 157 7.03 9.52 7.54
CA LYS A 157 7.13 8.20 6.94
C LYS A 157 8.44 7.57 7.36
N GLU A 158 8.37 6.40 7.99
CA GLU A 158 9.54 5.55 8.22
C GLU A 158 9.74 4.66 7.00
N TYR A 159 10.92 4.72 6.38
CA TYR A 159 11.26 3.83 5.28
C TYR A 159 11.32 2.37 5.75
N CYS A 160 11.02 1.45 4.84
CA CYS A 160 11.00 0.03 5.12
C CYS A 160 11.80 -0.78 4.09
N ASP A 161 12.51 -1.80 4.58
CA ASP A 161 12.78 -2.99 3.78
C ASP A 161 11.46 -3.76 3.64
N CYS A 162 11.21 -4.30 2.45
CA CYS A 162 9.99 -5.06 2.20
C CYS A 162 10.29 -6.36 1.45
N GLU A 163 9.69 -7.43 1.95
CA GLU A 163 9.65 -8.73 1.27
C GLU A 163 8.20 -9.15 1.13
N PHE A 164 7.83 -9.72 -0.01
CA PHE A 164 6.49 -10.23 -0.20
C PHE A 164 6.45 -11.43 -1.12
N GLN A 165 5.40 -12.21 -0.95
CA GLN A 165 5.09 -13.36 -1.77
C GLN A 165 3.59 -13.33 -2.06
N TRP A 166 3.26 -13.36 -3.34
CA TRP A 166 1.90 -13.70 -3.77
C TRP A 166 1.69 -15.22 -3.68
N THR A 167 0.50 -15.63 -3.28
CA THR A 167 0.09 -17.04 -3.28
C THR A 167 -0.92 -17.28 -4.41
N ASP A 168 -0.91 -18.49 -4.97
CA ASP A 168 -1.92 -18.90 -5.94
C ASP A 168 -3.30 -18.96 -5.26
N PRO A 169 -4.39 -18.58 -5.96
CA PRO A 169 -4.49 -18.33 -7.40
C PRO A 169 -4.29 -16.86 -7.85
N PHE A 170 -3.94 -15.93 -6.96
CA PHE A 170 -3.87 -14.51 -7.33
C PHE A 170 -2.85 -14.22 -8.43
N MET A 171 -1.70 -14.91 -8.41
CA MET A 171 -0.73 -14.83 -9.50
C MET A 171 -1.24 -15.39 -10.82
N GLU A 172 -2.06 -16.44 -10.77
CA GLU A 172 -2.70 -17.00 -11.96
C GLU A 172 -3.72 -16.03 -12.57
N GLU A 173 -4.44 -15.28 -11.73
CA GLU A 173 -5.40 -14.26 -12.17
C GLU A 173 -4.69 -13.03 -12.75
N MET A 174 -3.73 -12.47 -12.00
CA MET A 174 -3.08 -11.21 -12.38
C MET A 174 -2.00 -11.40 -13.45
N LYS A 175 -1.20 -12.47 -13.38
CA LYS A 175 -0.09 -12.79 -14.30
C LYS A 175 0.93 -11.64 -14.48
N ILE A 176 1.09 -10.79 -13.47
CA ILE A 176 2.06 -9.68 -13.49
C ILE A 176 3.14 -9.91 -12.42
N PRO A 177 4.32 -10.44 -12.78
CA PRO A 177 5.41 -10.65 -11.84
C PRO A 177 6.05 -9.33 -11.41
N CYS A 178 6.52 -9.29 -10.17
CA CYS A 178 7.39 -8.23 -9.68
C CYS A 178 8.76 -8.33 -10.35
N ARG A 179 9.26 -7.22 -10.90
CA ARG A 179 10.62 -7.11 -11.44
C ARG A 179 11.60 -6.55 -10.41
N LYS A 180 11.16 -5.53 -9.67
CA LYS A 180 12.01 -4.81 -8.71
C LYS A 180 11.15 -4.03 -7.70
N ILE A 181 11.48 -4.08 -6.42
CA ILE A 181 10.90 -3.18 -5.42
C ILE A 181 11.50 -1.79 -5.59
N LEU A 182 10.64 -0.78 -5.70
CA LEU A 182 11.02 0.62 -5.91
C LEU A 182 11.13 1.40 -4.59
N GLY A 183 10.37 0.97 -3.58
CA GLY A 183 10.44 1.53 -2.24
C GLY A 183 9.27 1.08 -1.38
N ALA A 184 9.46 1.16 -0.07
CA ALA A 184 8.41 0.92 0.91
C ALA A 184 8.55 1.87 2.11
N TYR A 185 7.42 2.17 2.75
CA TYR A 185 7.37 2.94 3.98
C TYR A 185 6.16 2.56 4.83
N LYS A 186 6.18 2.99 6.09
CA LYS A 186 5.02 3.02 6.97
C LYS A 186 4.84 4.38 7.61
N VAL A 187 3.60 4.75 7.92
CA VAL A 187 3.24 6.02 8.55
C VAL A 187 2.00 5.84 9.42
N GLU A 188 1.92 6.63 10.47
CA GLU A 188 0.78 6.69 11.36
C GLU A 188 0.22 8.11 11.42
N PHE A 189 -1.09 8.25 11.30
CA PHE A 189 -1.79 9.55 11.28
C PHE A 189 -3.26 9.39 11.71
N GLU A 190 -3.91 10.52 12.01
CA GLU A 190 -5.34 10.59 12.25
C GLU A 190 -6.07 11.02 10.98
N ARG A 191 -6.93 10.14 10.45
CA ARG A 191 -7.85 10.48 9.36
C ARG A 191 -9.08 11.17 9.94
N LEU A 192 -9.32 12.41 9.52
CA LEU A 192 -10.48 13.22 9.92
C LEU A 192 -11.80 12.69 9.32
#